data_AF-A0A1Q6Q7F8-F1
#
_entry.id   AF-A0A1Q6Q7F8-F1
#
_cell.length_a   1.000
_cell.length_b   1.000
_cell.length_c   1.000
_cell.angle_alpha   90.00
_cell.angle_beta   90.00
_cell.angle_gamma   90.00
#
_symmetry.space_group_name_H-M   'P 1'
#
loop_
_entity.id
_entity.type
_entity.pdbx_description
1 polymer ?
#
loop_
_entity_poly.entity_id
_entity_poly.type
_entity_poly.pdbx_seq_one_letter_code
_entity_poly.pdbx_strand_id
1 'polypeptide(L)'
;MEERFETFTVLITRISRSIKRIKADEMADFELKGPHVSCLYYLSQRDGMTAAELCERCDEDKAAISRSLDDLEKNGYITCASGAGKRYKSPLRLTERGKAVGRAIGEKITRIVEAASEGLSEAERQTMYRALALVSENLERIYTHKKTTGDLTARDRQ
;
A
#
# COMPACT_ATOMS: atom_id res chain seq x y z
N MET A 1 -17.09 -23.09 14.47
CA MET A 1 -15.73 -22.81 13.95
C MET A 1 -15.81 -22.20 12.55
N GLU A 2 -16.67 -22.73 11.68
CA GLU A 2 -16.99 -22.16 10.35
C GLU A 2 -17.55 -20.73 10.41
N GLU A 3 -18.51 -20.43 11.31
CA GLU A 3 -19.06 -19.06 11.45
C GLU A 3 -17.99 -18.00 11.75
N ARG A 4 -16.95 -18.35 12.52
CA ARG A 4 -15.85 -17.43 12.84
C ARG A 4 -14.97 -17.15 11.63
N PHE A 5 -14.70 -18.16 10.82
CA PHE A 5 -13.88 -18.01 9.61
C PHE A 5 -14.65 -17.26 8.51
N GLU A 6 -15.93 -17.56 8.33
CA GLU A 6 -16.81 -16.87 7.39
C GLU A 6 -16.96 -15.40 7.78
N THR A 7 -17.30 -15.11 9.04
CA THR A 7 -17.40 -13.72 9.54
C THR A 7 -16.10 -12.97 9.34
N PHE A 8 -14.96 -13.57 9.69
CA PHE A 8 -13.65 -12.94 9.53
C PHE A 8 -13.32 -12.62 8.07
N THR A 9 -13.41 -13.60 7.17
CA THR A 9 -13.03 -13.44 5.76
C THR A 9 -13.99 -12.54 4.99
N VAL A 10 -15.30 -12.64 5.26
CA VAL A 10 -16.33 -11.78 4.64
C VAL A 10 -16.16 -10.33 5.06
N LEU A 11 -15.95 -10.05 6.36
CA LEU A 11 -15.75 -8.69 6.84
C LEU A 11 -14.48 -8.06 6.26
N ILE A 12 -13.35 -8.78 6.26
CA ILE A 12 -12.11 -8.29 5.65
C ILE A 12 -12.30 -8.00 4.16
N THR A 13 -12.94 -8.92 3.43
CA THR A 13 -13.22 -8.73 2.00
C THR A 13 -14.13 -7.53 1.74
N ARG A 14 -15.16 -7.34 2.57
CA ARG A 14 -16.09 -6.21 2.47
C ARG A 14 -15.39 -4.88 2.75
N ILE A 15 -14.58 -4.81 3.80
CA ILE A 15 -13.78 -3.62 4.15
C ILE A 15 -12.81 -3.31 3.00
N SER A 16 -12.05 -4.30 2.52
CA SER A 16 -11.10 -4.13 1.40
C SER A 16 -11.79 -3.60 0.15
N ARG A 17 -12.96 -4.13 -0.22
CA ARG A 17 -13.74 -3.67 -1.38
C ARG A 17 -14.23 -2.24 -1.21
N SER A 18 -14.72 -1.87 -0.02
CA SER A 18 -15.13 -0.50 0.27
C SER A 18 -13.97 0.48 0.18
N ILE A 19 -12.81 0.14 0.75
CA ILE A 19 -11.58 0.94 0.65
C ILE A 19 -11.17 1.12 -0.81
N LYS A 20 -11.17 0.05 -1.62
CA LYS A 20 -10.79 0.12 -3.04
C LYS A 20 -11.70 1.06 -3.83
N ARG A 21 -13.01 1.03 -3.59
CA ARG A 21 -13.98 1.91 -4.26
C ARG A 21 -13.80 3.37 -3.85
N ILE A 22 -13.71 3.64 -2.55
CA ILE A 22 -13.44 5.01 -2.05
C ILE A 22 -12.12 5.52 -2.62
N LYS A 23 -11.05 4.71 -2.59
CA LYS A 23 -9.76 5.08 -3.19
C LYS A 23 -9.89 5.37 -4.69
N ALA A 24 -10.69 4.63 -5.44
CA ALA A 24 -10.87 4.90 -6.87
C ALA A 24 -11.61 6.22 -7.10
N ASP A 25 -12.71 6.45 -6.39
CA ASP A 25 -13.57 7.64 -6.54
C ASP A 25 -12.83 8.91 -6.09
N GLU A 26 -12.22 8.88 -4.91
CA GLU A 26 -11.51 10.03 -4.32
C GLU A 26 -10.26 10.43 -5.11
N MET A 27 -9.74 9.50 -5.90
CA MET A 27 -8.53 9.69 -6.71
C MET A 27 -8.81 10.08 -8.16
N ALA A 28 -10.07 9.98 -8.61
CA ALA A 28 -10.49 10.52 -9.89
C ALA A 28 -10.23 12.05 -9.97
N ASP A 29 -10.36 12.75 -8.84
CA ASP A 29 -10.14 14.20 -8.71
C ASP A 29 -8.71 14.65 -9.00
N PHE A 30 -7.72 13.75 -8.89
CA PHE A 30 -6.33 14.09 -9.10
C PHE A 30 -5.84 13.86 -10.54
N GLU A 31 -6.69 13.32 -11.43
CA GLU A 31 -6.30 12.83 -12.77
C GLU A 31 -5.12 11.84 -12.73
N LEU A 32 -4.94 11.16 -11.59
CA LEU A 32 -3.86 10.22 -11.31
C LEU A 32 -4.40 8.79 -11.17
N LYS A 33 -3.64 7.79 -11.63
CA LYS A 33 -4.01 6.37 -11.45
C LYS A 33 -3.71 5.90 -10.01
N GLY A 34 -4.41 4.85 -9.56
CA GLY A 34 -4.32 4.34 -8.18
C GLY A 34 -2.90 4.15 -7.62
N PRO A 35 -1.96 3.53 -8.36
CA PRO A 35 -0.57 3.40 -7.91
C PRO A 35 0.18 4.74 -7.77
N HIS A 36 -0.14 5.74 -8.60
CA HIS A 36 0.50 7.07 -8.55
C HIS A 36 0.21 7.74 -7.20
N VAL A 37 -1.06 7.68 -6.78
CA VAL A 37 -1.53 8.24 -5.52
C VAL A 37 -0.81 7.60 -4.35
N SER A 38 -0.74 6.26 -4.31
CA SER A 38 -0.05 5.55 -3.25
C SER A 38 1.44 5.91 -3.19
N CYS A 39 2.11 6.02 -4.34
CA CYS A 39 3.49 6.48 -4.39
C CYS A 39 3.67 7.89 -3.83
N LEU A 40 2.83 8.85 -4.25
CA LEU A 40 2.91 10.24 -3.76
C LEU A 40 2.59 10.34 -2.27
N TYR A 41 1.59 9.60 -1.79
CA TYR A 41 1.25 9.53 -0.37
C TYR A 41 2.44 9.05 0.45
N TYR A 42 3.01 7.87 0.13
CA TYR A 42 4.11 7.32 0.92
C TYR A 42 5.38 8.18 0.85
N LEU A 43 5.71 8.71 -0.33
CA LEU A 43 6.84 9.64 -0.48
C LEU A 43 6.62 10.96 0.27
N SER A 44 5.37 11.40 0.48
CA SER A 44 5.06 12.60 1.28
C SER A 44 5.24 12.36 2.78
N GLN A 45 5.03 11.13 3.23
CA GLN A 45 5.24 10.73 4.63
C GLN A 45 6.71 10.46 4.93
N ARG A 46 7.47 9.96 3.94
CA ARG A 46 8.89 9.67 4.07
C ARG A 46 9.61 10.02 2.77
N ASP A 47 10.41 11.09 2.81
CA ASP A 47 11.25 11.45 1.67
C ASP A 47 12.37 10.43 1.47
N GLY A 48 12.81 10.23 0.22
CA GLY A 48 13.94 9.37 -0.12
C GLY A 48 13.65 7.87 -0.18
N MET A 49 12.39 7.45 -0.28
CA MET A 49 12.07 6.02 -0.46
C MET A 49 12.55 5.50 -1.82
N THR A 50 12.89 4.22 -1.85
CA THR A 50 13.25 3.51 -3.08
C THR A 50 12.01 2.93 -3.77
N ALA A 51 12.12 2.59 -5.06
CA ALA A 51 11.04 1.90 -5.76
C ALA A 51 10.73 0.52 -5.15
N ALA A 52 11.73 -0.16 -4.56
CA ALA A 52 11.55 -1.43 -3.86
C ALA A 52 10.62 -1.27 -2.65
N GLU A 53 10.91 -0.28 -1.81
CA GLU A 53 10.11 0.06 -0.64
C GLU A 53 8.69 0.50 -0.98
N LEU A 54 8.49 1.09 -2.17
CA LEU A 54 7.17 1.44 -2.69
C LEU A 54 6.41 0.22 -3.23
N CYS A 55 7.06 -0.76 -3.85
CA CYS A 55 6.41 -2.02 -4.24
C CYS A 55 5.79 -2.71 -3.02
N GLU A 56 6.57 -2.83 -1.96
CA GLU A 56 6.14 -3.47 -0.72
C GLU A 56 4.97 -2.71 -0.06
N ARG A 57 5.05 -1.38 0.04
CA ARG A 57 4.01 -0.59 0.72
C ARG A 57 2.75 -0.39 -0.08
N CYS A 58 2.85 -0.26 -1.40
CA CYS A 58 1.69 -0.14 -2.25
C CYS A 58 0.98 -1.49 -2.46
N ASP A 59 1.62 -2.61 -2.12
CA ASP A 59 1.19 -3.97 -2.49
C ASP A 59 0.99 -4.11 -4.00
N GLU A 60 1.96 -3.60 -4.76
CA GLU A 60 1.93 -3.53 -6.22
C GLU A 60 3.17 -4.19 -6.81
N ASP A 61 3.03 -4.78 -8.00
CA ASP A 61 4.15 -5.40 -8.68
C ASP A 61 5.19 -4.36 -9.16
N LYS A 62 6.42 -4.84 -9.38
CA LYS A 62 7.54 -4.00 -9.82
C LYS A 62 7.27 -3.26 -11.13
N ALA A 63 6.54 -3.87 -12.07
CA ALA A 63 6.25 -3.26 -13.36
C ALA A 63 5.22 -2.13 -13.21
N ALA A 64 4.20 -2.32 -12.37
CA ALA A 64 3.21 -1.32 -12.02
C ALA A 64 3.86 -0.11 -11.33
N ILE A 65 4.72 -0.34 -10.34
CA ILE A 65 5.47 0.74 -9.68
C ILE A 65 6.41 1.45 -10.65
N SER A 66 7.16 0.71 -11.48
CA SER A 66 8.07 1.36 -12.44
C SER A 66 7.32 2.31 -13.38
N ARG A 67 6.22 1.85 -14.00
CA ARG A 67 5.39 2.70 -14.88
C ARG A 67 4.85 3.92 -14.15
N SER A 68 4.43 3.74 -12.90
CA SER A 68 3.90 4.82 -12.08
C SER A 68 4.96 5.88 -11.78
N LEU A 69 6.16 5.45 -11.43
CA LEU A 69 7.28 6.35 -11.17
C LEU A 69 7.74 7.08 -12.44
N ASP A 70 7.77 6.39 -13.58
CA ASP A 70 8.07 7.02 -14.87
C ASP A 70 7.06 8.12 -15.21
N ASP A 71 5.77 7.84 -15.06
CA ASP A 71 4.71 8.83 -15.30
C ASP A 71 4.80 9.99 -14.29
N LEU A 72 5.03 9.71 -13.01
CA LEU A 72 5.17 10.75 -11.99
C LEU A 72 6.39 11.64 -12.22
N GLU A 73 7.53 11.08 -12.64
CA GLU A 73 8.75 11.82 -12.96
C GLU A 73 8.55 12.67 -14.22
N LYS A 74 7.98 12.09 -15.29
CA LYS A 74 7.65 12.81 -16.53
C LYS A 74 6.71 14.00 -16.31
N ASN A 75 5.77 13.86 -15.38
CA ASN A 75 4.83 14.93 -15.03
C ASN A 75 5.35 15.89 -13.94
N GLY A 76 6.60 15.74 -13.50
CA GLY A 76 7.27 16.66 -12.59
C GLY A 76 6.80 16.57 -11.14
N TYR A 77 6.26 15.42 -10.71
CA TYR A 77 5.89 15.19 -9.31
C TYR A 77 7.04 14.65 -8.47
N ILE A 78 7.96 13.90 -9.07
CA ILE A 78 9.11 13.32 -8.39
C ILE A 78 10.40 13.57 -9.15
N THR A 79 11.52 13.42 -8.46
CA THR A 79 12.86 13.37 -9.05
C THR A 79 13.62 12.17 -8.52
N CYS A 80 14.40 11.54 -9.39
CA CYS A 80 15.35 10.51 -9.01
C CYS A 80 16.78 11.05 -9.12
N ALA A 81 17.58 10.95 -8.05
CA ALA A 81 18.98 11.38 -8.05
C ALA A 81 19.89 10.51 -8.94
N SER A 82 19.36 9.51 -9.66
CA SER A 82 20.12 8.55 -10.44
C SER A 82 19.43 8.23 -11.76
N GLY A 83 20.22 8.04 -12.82
CA GLY A 83 19.69 7.62 -14.13
C GLY A 83 18.94 6.28 -14.10
N ALA A 84 18.15 6.03 -15.15
CA ALA A 84 17.14 4.95 -15.24
C ALA A 84 17.58 3.55 -14.74
N GLY A 85 18.85 3.18 -14.89
CA GLY A 85 19.37 1.86 -14.48
C GLY A 85 19.52 1.65 -12.96
N LYS A 86 19.57 2.69 -12.13
CA LYS A 86 19.75 2.57 -10.66
C LYS A 86 18.50 2.88 -9.84
N ARG A 87 17.40 3.29 -10.49
CA ARG A 87 16.17 3.80 -9.85
C ARG A 87 15.60 2.87 -8.76
N TYR A 88 15.75 1.55 -8.90
CA TYR A 88 15.21 0.60 -7.91
C TYR A 88 15.89 0.66 -6.54
N LYS A 89 17.14 1.14 -6.47
CA LYS A 89 17.91 1.31 -5.22
C LYS A 89 18.16 2.77 -4.88
N SER A 90 17.75 3.69 -5.75
CA SER A 90 17.99 5.11 -5.57
C SER A 90 16.86 5.78 -4.81
N PRO A 91 17.17 6.74 -3.93
CA PRO A 91 16.16 7.49 -3.22
C PRO A 91 15.39 8.40 -4.19
N LEU A 92 14.08 8.28 -4.16
CA LEU A 92 13.14 9.14 -4.88
C LEU A 92 12.76 10.32 -3.99
N ARG A 93 12.61 11.49 -4.58
CA ARG A 93 12.19 12.70 -3.86
C ARG A 93 10.99 13.34 -4.50
N LEU A 94 10.11 13.92 -3.70
CA LEU A 94 9.02 14.73 -4.22
C LEU A 94 9.53 16.11 -4.67
N THR A 95 9.04 16.59 -5.80
CA THR A 95 9.14 18.02 -6.14
C THR A 95 8.18 18.83 -5.28
N GLU A 96 8.23 20.17 -5.33
CA GLU A 96 7.24 21.00 -4.65
C GLU A 96 5.80 20.72 -5.11
N ARG A 97 5.62 20.44 -6.41
CA ARG A 97 4.33 19.98 -6.96
C ARG A 97 3.93 18.64 -6.36
N GLY A 98 4.85 17.67 -6.31
CA GLY A 98 4.62 16.36 -5.69
C GLY A 98 4.24 16.47 -4.21
N LYS A 99 4.91 17.33 -3.45
CA LYS A 99 4.61 17.58 -2.03
C LYS A 99 3.22 18.18 -1.85
N ALA A 100 2.84 19.16 -2.68
CA ALA A 100 1.52 19.78 -2.60
C ALA A 100 0.41 18.75 -2.83
N VAL A 101 0.53 17.93 -3.88
CA VAL A 101 -0.43 16.86 -4.17
C VAL A 101 -0.41 15.77 -3.10
N GLY A 102 0.77 15.35 -2.64
CA GLY A 102 0.92 14.37 -1.56
C GLY A 102 0.24 14.80 -0.26
N ARG A 103 0.35 16.08 0.13
CA ARG A 103 -0.38 16.64 1.28
C ARG A 103 -1.89 16.59 1.09
N ALA A 104 -2.39 17.04 -0.07
CA ALA A 104 -3.82 17.01 -0.37
C ALA A 104 -4.39 15.58 -0.34
N ILE A 105 -3.65 14.60 -0.87
CA ILE A 105 -3.99 13.19 -0.77
C ILE A 105 -4.02 12.74 0.69
N GLY A 106 -2.99 13.08 1.47
CA GLY A 106 -2.90 12.75 2.89
C GLY A 106 -4.09 13.26 3.70
N GLU A 107 -4.49 14.52 3.50
CA GLU A 107 -5.65 15.12 4.17
C GLU A 107 -6.97 14.43 3.82
N LYS A 108 -7.16 14.02 2.56
CA LYS A 108 -8.32 13.22 2.15
C LYS A 108 -8.31 11.85 2.82
N ILE A 109 -7.17 11.16 2.83
CA ILE A 109 -7.02 9.85 3.48
C ILE A 109 -7.34 9.95 4.97
N THR A 110 -6.82 10.97 5.68
CA THR A 110 -7.13 11.18 7.10
C THR A 110 -8.63 11.30 7.33
N ARG A 111 -9.32 12.16 6.57
CA ARG A 111 -10.78 12.33 6.69
C ARG A 111 -11.55 11.03 6.45
N ILE A 112 -11.14 10.26 5.44
CA ILE A 112 -11.75 8.96 5.13
C ILE A 112 -11.55 7.97 6.27
N VAL A 113 -10.34 7.87 6.83
CA VAL A 113 -10.03 6.95 7.94
C VAL A 113 -10.79 7.35 9.20
N GLU A 114 -10.91 8.64 9.48
CA GLU A 114 -11.69 9.18 10.60
C GLU A 114 -13.17 8.81 10.49
N ALA A 115 -13.78 9.06 9.32
CA ALA A 115 -15.18 8.74 9.05
C ALA A 115 -15.42 7.21 9.05
N ALA A 116 -14.53 6.42 8.46
CA ALA A 116 -14.64 4.96 8.43
C ALA A 116 -14.60 4.33 9.83
N SER A 117 -14.06 5.05 10.80
CA SER A 117 -13.89 4.59 12.18
C SER A 117 -14.82 5.34 13.15
N GLU A 118 -15.79 6.11 12.64
CA GLU A 118 -16.78 6.82 13.45
C GLU A 118 -17.51 5.85 14.40
N GLY A 119 -17.71 6.27 15.65
CA GLY A 119 -18.28 5.42 16.71
C GLY A 119 -17.28 4.53 17.45
N LEU A 120 -16.04 4.41 16.98
CA LEU A 120 -14.95 3.76 17.73
C LEU A 120 -14.14 4.78 18.52
N SER A 121 -13.96 4.51 19.81
CA SER A 121 -13.00 5.20 20.66
C SER A 121 -11.55 4.95 20.20
N GLU A 122 -10.63 5.82 20.62
CA GLU A 122 -9.21 5.66 20.31
C GLU A 122 -8.63 4.33 20.84
N ALA A 123 -9.07 3.88 22.02
CA ALA A 123 -8.66 2.61 22.58
C ALA A 123 -9.15 1.39 21.77
N GLU A 124 -10.38 1.46 21.23
CA GLU A 124 -10.92 0.44 20.34
C GLU A 124 -10.17 0.41 19.01
N ARG A 125 -9.87 1.58 18.43
CA ARG A 125 -9.07 1.70 17.20
C ARG A 125 -7.68 1.09 17.39
N GLN A 126 -6.98 1.43 18.48
CA GLN A 126 -5.67 0.85 18.79
C GLN A 126 -5.74 -0.68 18.96
N THR A 127 -6.79 -1.18 19.60
CA THR A 127 -6.99 -2.63 19.77
C THR A 127 -7.26 -3.32 18.45
N MET A 128 -8.10 -2.73 17.59
CA MET A 128 -8.35 -3.22 16.23
C MET A 128 -7.06 -3.27 15.41
N TYR A 129 -6.27 -2.20 15.39
CA TYR A 129 -5.01 -2.17 14.63
C TYR A 129 -4.01 -3.21 15.13
N ARG A 130 -3.85 -3.38 16.44
CA ARG A 130 -3.00 -4.43 17.02
C ARG A 130 -3.46 -5.83 16.59
N ALA A 131 -4.77 -6.09 16.66
CA ALA A 131 -5.32 -7.38 16.26
C ALA A 131 -5.12 -7.66 14.77
N LEU A 132 -5.39 -6.68 13.90
CA LEU A 132 -5.19 -6.81 12.45
C LEU A 132 -3.71 -7.03 12.09
N ALA A 133 -2.80 -6.30 12.71
CA ALA A 133 -1.36 -6.46 12.49
C ALA A 133 -0.89 -7.88 12.85
N LEU A 134 -1.26 -8.35 14.05
CA LEU A 134 -0.91 -9.70 14.50
C LEU A 134 -1.51 -10.79 13.59
N VAL A 135 -2.75 -10.61 13.14
CA VAL A 135 -3.39 -11.53 12.19
C VAL A 135 -2.64 -11.53 10.85
N SER A 136 -2.25 -10.36 10.34
CA SER A 136 -1.47 -10.24 9.10
C SER A 136 -0.13 -10.96 9.19
N GLU A 137 0.64 -10.74 10.26
CA GLU A 137 1.92 -11.41 10.49
C GLU A 137 1.77 -12.94 10.59
N ASN A 138 0.72 -13.40 11.25
CA ASN A 138 0.42 -14.83 11.35
C ASN A 138 0.09 -15.45 9.98
N LEU A 139 -0.69 -14.75 9.14
CA LEU A 139 -1.02 -15.21 7.79
C LEU A 139 0.23 -15.28 6.89
N GLU A 140 1.11 -14.28 6.94
CA GLU A 140 2.37 -14.28 6.19
C GLU A 140 3.31 -15.41 6.61
N ARG A 141 3.40 -15.68 7.92
CA ARG A 141 4.17 -16.80 8.45
C ARG A 141 3.60 -18.15 7.98
N ILE A 142 2.28 -18.31 7.98
CA ILE A 142 1.61 -19.51 7.45
C ILE A 142 1.89 -19.68 5.95
N TYR A 143 1.79 -18.61 5.17
CA TYR A 143 2.07 -18.62 3.73
C TYR A 143 3.52 -19.01 3.44
N THR A 144 4.48 -18.37 4.13
CA THR A 144 5.91 -18.63 3.97
C THR A 144 6.26 -20.07 4.34
N HIS A 145 5.76 -20.57 5.48
CA HIS A 145 5.96 -21.98 5.86
C HIS A 145 5.39 -22.95 4.83
N LYS A 146 4.17 -22.72 4.32
CA LYS A 146 3.59 -23.55 3.27
C LYS A 146 4.42 -23.54 1.98
N LYS A 147 4.97 -22.40 1.60
CA LYS A 147 5.84 -22.26 0.43
C LYS A 147 7.16 -23.03 0.60
N THR A 148 7.82 -22.89 1.75
CA THR A 148 9.08 -23.61 2.05
C THR A 148 8.88 -25.12 2.13
N THR A 149 7.80 -25.59 2.78
CA THR A 149 7.51 -27.04 2.88
C THR A 149 7.02 -27.61 1.53
N GLY A 150 6.26 -26.84 0.76
CA GLY A 150 5.85 -27.21 -0.60
C GLY A 150 7.04 -27.34 -1.57
N ASP A 151 8.00 -26.41 -1.51
CA ASP A 151 9.22 -26.46 -2.33
C ASP A 151 10.16 -27.61 -1.92
N LEU A 152 10.25 -27.94 -0.63
CA LEU A 152 11.01 -29.10 -0.14
C LEU A 152 10.39 -30.42 -0.61
N THR A 153 9.06 -30.57 -0.47
CA THR A 153 8.34 -31.78 -0.91
C THR A 153 8.27 -31.94 -2.44
N ALA A 154 8.42 -30.86 -3.21
CA ALA A 154 8.56 -30.91 -4.67
C ALA A 154 9.97 -31.28 -5.13
N ARG A 155 11.01 -30.89 -4.37
CA ARG A 155 12.42 -31.24 -4.66
C ARG A 155 12.77 -32.68 -4.33
N ASP A 156 12.13 -33.27 -3.31
CA ASP A 156 12.34 -34.68 -2.94
C ASP A 156 11.64 -35.69 -3.89
N ARG A 157 10.91 -35.20 -4.90
CA ARG A 157 10.23 -36.02 -5.93
C ARG A 157 10.88 -35.95 -7.32
N GLN A 158 12.07 -35.39 -7.43
CA GLN A 158 12.82 -35.27 -8.68
C GLN A 158 14.17 -35.98 -8.57
#